data_AF-A0A2E7QYC7-F1
#
_entry.id   AF-A0A2E7QYC7-F1
#
_cell.length_a   1.000
_cell.length_b   1.000
_cell.length_c   1.000
_cell.angle_alpha   90.00
_cell.angle_beta   90.00
_cell.angle_gamma   90.00
#
_symmetry.space_group_name_H-M   'P 1'
#
loop_
_entity.id
_entity.type
_entity.pdbx_description
1 polymer ?
#
loop_
_entity_poly.entity_id
_entity_poly.type
_entity_poly.pdbx_seq_one_letter_code
_entity_poly.pdbx_strand_id
1 'polypeptide(L)'
;AGISWFLIPRARNGFAFYAIFALVITASVQLVGVYVVFASLVFPALAVSQLPNHQTLTGLFCGLTSVFIGLMGSLALDLPAGPMLVASYAVMSILFRFFISLKVKHN
;
A
#
# COMPACT_ATOMS: atom_id res chain seq x y z
N ALA A 1 -8.24 -4.69 -23.37
CA ALA A 1 -7.15 -3.74 -23.06
C ALA A 1 -6.50 -3.91 -21.68
N GLY A 2 -7.14 -4.54 -20.67
CA GLY A 2 -6.55 -4.68 -19.33
C GLY A 2 -5.54 -5.82 -19.13
N ILE A 3 -5.53 -6.83 -20.02
CA ILE A 3 -4.75 -8.07 -19.85
C ILE A 3 -3.34 -7.95 -20.43
N SER A 4 -3.12 -7.05 -21.41
CA SER A 4 -1.84 -6.89 -22.10
C SER A 4 -0.72 -6.34 -21.22
N TRP A 5 -1.04 -5.71 -20.09
CA TRP A 5 -0.05 -5.19 -19.14
C TRP A 5 0.64 -6.28 -18.32
N PHE A 6 -0.03 -7.41 -18.07
CA PHE A 6 0.54 -8.52 -17.30
C PHE A 6 1.49 -9.40 -18.10
N LEU A 7 1.43 -9.36 -19.44
CA LEU A 7 2.16 -10.27 -20.34
C LEU A 7 3.55 -9.78 -20.77
N ILE A 8 3.92 -8.51 -20.53
CA ILE A 8 5.17 -7.94 -21.06
C ILE A 8 6.06 -7.46 -19.90
N PRO A 9 6.96 -8.31 -19.37
CA PRO A 9 7.89 -7.96 -18.29
C PRO A 9 8.82 -6.78 -18.64
N ARG A 10 9.06 -6.54 -19.94
CA ARG A 10 9.90 -5.44 -20.45
C ARG A 10 9.27 -4.05 -20.30
N ALA A 11 7.94 -3.94 -20.22
CA ALA A 11 7.26 -2.65 -20.01
C ALA A 11 7.38 -2.14 -18.56
N ARG A 12 7.78 -3.00 -17.62
CA ARG A 12 8.04 -2.63 -16.21
C ARG A 12 9.39 -1.93 -16.00
N ASN A 13 10.31 -1.99 -16.96
CA ASN A 13 11.65 -1.43 -16.82
C ASN A 13 11.84 -0.27 -17.82
N GLY A 14 11.59 0.97 -17.38
CA GLY A 14 11.93 2.18 -18.14
C GLY A 14 10.88 3.29 -18.10
N PHE A 15 10.97 4.21 -19.08
CA PHE A 15 10.15 5.42 -19.20
C PHE A 15 8.63 5.14 -19.17
N ALA A 16 8.17 4.04 -19.76
CA ALA A 16 6.75 3.68 -19.80
C ALA A 16 6.15 3.44 -18.40
N PHE A 17 6.92 2.80 -17.49
CA PHE A 17 6.49 2.62 -16.10
C PHE A 17 6.32 3.97 -15.40
N TYR A 18 7.30 4.88 -15.54
CA TYR A 18 7.22 6.21 -14.93
C TYR A 18 6.09 7.06 -15.51
N ALA A 19 5.84 6.99 -16.82
CA ALA A 19 4.73 7.71 -17.45
C ALA A 19 3.37 7.24 -16.91
N ILE A 20 3.15 5.93 -16.84
CA ILE A 20 1.90 5.36 -16.32
C ILE A 20 1.79 5.61 -14.81
N PHE A 21 2.88 5.45 -14.07
CA PHE A 21 2.93 5.74 -12.64
C PHE A 21 2.58 7.20 -12.35
N ALA A 22 3.18 8.15 -13.06
CA ALA A 22 2.89 9.58 -12.91
C ALA A 22 1.42 9.90 -13.22
N LEU A 23 0.87 9.32 -14.29
CA LEU A 23 -0.53 9.53 -14.67
C LEU A 23 -1.48 8.96 -13.62
N VAL A 24 -1.26 7.71 -13.19
CA VAL A 24 -2.09 7.03 -12.19
C VAL A 24 -2.04 7.75 -10.84
N ILE A 25 -0.85 8.15 -10.38
CA ILE A 25 -0.70 8.88 -9.11
C ILE A 25 -1.38 10.25 -9.20
N THR A 26 -1.20 10.99 -10.30
CA THR A 26 -1.85 12.29 -10.48
C THR A 26 -3.38 12.18 -10.44
N ALA A 27 -3.95 11.19 -11.14
CA ALA A 27 -5.38 10.95 -11.14
C ALA A 27 -5.89 10.49 -9.76
N SER A 28 -5.15 9.62 -9.07
CA SER A 28 -5.55 9.10 -7.74
C SER A 28 -5.52 10.17 -6.66
N VAL A 29 -4.53 11.06 -6.71
CA VAL A 29 -4.35 12.15 -5.75
C VAL A 29 -5.52 13.12 -5.79
N GLN A 30 -6.10 13.37 -6.96
CA GLN A 30 -7.28 14.24 -7.10
C GLN A 30 -8.54 13.62 -6.49
N LEU A 31 -8.65 12.28 -6.46
CA LEU A 31 -9.81 11.57 -5.94
C LEU A 31 -9.75 11.35 -4.42
N VAL A 32 -8.61 10.91 -3.90
CA VAL A 32 -8.49 10.46 -2.50
C VAL A 32 -7.63 11.41 -1.65
N GLY A 33 -6.87 12.29 -2.30
CA GLY A 33 -5.95 13.21 -1.66
C GLY A 33 -4.52 12.69 -1.64
N VAL A 34 -3.58 13.65 -1.60
CA VAL A 34 -2.13 13.42 -1.66
C VAL A 34 -1.65 12.45 -0.57
N TYR A 35 -2.10 12.65 0.67
CA TYR A 35 -1.61 11.90 1.83
C TYR A 35 -1.95 10.41 1.78
N VAL A 36 -3.16 10.06 1.36
CA VAL A 36 -3.61 8.67 1.31
C VAL A 36 -2.87 7.90 0.23
N VAL A 37 -2.68 8.53 -0.94
CA VAL A 37 -1.93 7.92 -2.04
C VAL A 37 -0.50 7.61 -1.62
N PHE A 38 0.21 8.58 -1.03
CA PHE A 38 1.57 8.33 -0.53
C PHE A 38 1.60 7.30 0.61
N ALA A 39 0.65 7.33 1.54
CA ALA A 39 0.55 6.35 2.61
C ALA A 39 0.45 4.91 2.06
N SER A 40 -0.38 4.70 1.03
CA SER A 40 -0.56 3.38 0.40
C SER A 40 0.67 2.86 -0.34
N LEU A 41 1.61 3.73 -0.72
CA LEU A 41 2.88 3.33 -1.32
C LEU A 41 3.96 3.08 -0.28
N VAL A 42 4.05 3.93 0.74
CA VAL A 42 5.15 3.93 1.72
C VAL A 42 4.94 2.85 2.79
N PHE A 43 3.77 2.80 3.42
CA PHE A 43 3.56 1.93 4.59
C PHE A 43 3.58 0.44 4.28
N PRO A 44 2.95 -0.06 3.19
CA PRO A 44 3.02 -1.48 2.84
C PRO A 44 4.44 -1.92 2.47
N ALA A 45 5.20 -1.07 1.76
CA ALA A 45 6.59 -1.35 1.41
C ALA A 45 7.48 -1.41 2.67
N LEU A 46 7.27 -0.49 3.63
CA LEU A 46 7.97 -0.52 4.91
C LEU A 46 7.63 -1.77 5.73
N ALA A 47 6.36 -2.21 5.73
CA ALA A 47 5.92 -3.37 6.48
C ALA A 47 6.62 -4.66 6.05
N VAL A 48 6.88 -4.81 4.75
CA VAL A 48 7.49 -6.03 4.16
C VAL A 48 8.99 -5.92 3.88
N SER A 49 9.61 -4.78 4.20
CA SER A 49 11.02 -4.50 3.94
C SER A 49 12.00 -5.54 4.51
N GLN A 50 11.59 -6.26 5.57
CA GLN A 50 12.40 -7.28 6.24
C GLN A 50 12.14 -8.71 5.75
N LEU A 51 11.18 -8.96 4.85
CA LEU A 51 10.96 -10.30 4.29
C LEU A 51 11.84 -10.54 3.07
N PRO A 52 12.59 -11.66 3.01
CA PRO A 52 13.29 -12.04 1.79
C PRO A 52 12.37 -12.66 0.72
N ASN A 53 11.22 -13.24 1.11
CA ASN A 53 10.30 -13.93 0.21
C ASN A 53 8.85 -13.45 0.41
N HIS A 54 8.05 -13.41 -0.66
CA HIS A 54 6.61 -13.02 -0.69
C HIS A 54 6.28 -11.54 -0.35
N GLN A 55 7.25 -10.61 -0.43
CA GLN A 55 7.07 -9.18 -0.15
C GLN A 55 5.81 -8.58 -0.84
N THR A 56 5.59 -8.89 -2.11
CA THR A 56 4.48 -8.34 -2.89
C THR A 56 3.11 -8.76 -2.35
N LEU A 57 2.95 -10.05 -2.01
CA LEU A 57 1.69 -10.59 -1.50
C LEU A 57 1.41 -10.03 -0.10
N THR A 58 2.40 -10.09 0.79
CA THR A 58 2.25 -9.59 2.16
C THR A 58 1.98 -8.08 2.19
N GLY A 59 2.62 -7.31 1.31
CA GLY A 59 2.40 -5.87 1.19
C GLY A 59 0.99 -5.57 0.69
N LEU A 60 0.50 -6.33 -0.28
CA LEU A 60 -0.88 -6.21 -0.76
C LEU A 60 -1.89 -6.48 0.36
N PHE A 61 -1.70 -7.55 1.13
CA PHE A 61 -2.58 -7.87 2.28
C PHE A 61 -2.53 -6.78 3.35
N CYS A 62 -1.35 -6.26 3.69
CA CYS A 62 -1.20 -5.15 4.63
C CYS A 62 -1.93 -3.89 4.12
N GLY A 63 -1.81 -3.58 2.83
CA GLY A 63 -2.48 -2.44 2.21
C GLY A 63 -4.01 -2.58 2.17
N LEU A 64 -4.53 -3.76 1.83
CA LEU A 64 -5.98 -4.00 1.80
C LEU A 64 -6.61 -3.93 3.20
N THR A 65 -5.97 -4.58 4.18
CA THR A 65 -6.48 -4.61 5.56
C THR A 65 -6.47 -3.22 6.20
N SER A 66 -5.44 -2.41 5.95
CA SER A 66 -5.38 -1.03 6.45
C SER A 66 -6.46 -0.13 5.86
N VAL A 67 -6.76 -0.24 4.56
CA VAL A 67 -7.89 0.50 3.94
C VAL A 67 -9.20 0.11 4.59
N PHE A 68 -9.45 -1.19 4.75
CA PHE A 68 -10.70 -1.69 5.32
C PHE A 68 -10.90 -1.18 6.75
N ILE A 69 -9.86 -1.26 7.58
CA ILE A 69 -9.88 -0.77 8.97
C ILE A 69 -10.03 0.75 9.02
N GLY A 70 -9.33 1.49 8.15
CA GLY A 70 -9.41 2.95 8.12
C GLY A 70 -10.79 3.45 7.68
N LEU A 71 -11.43 2.77 6.73
CA LEU A 71 -12.79 3.06 6.29
C LEU A 71 -13.80 2.79 7.41
N MET A 72 -13.73 1.60 8.04
CA MET A 72 -14.61 1.26 9.16
C MET A 72 -14.42 2.23 10.33
N GLY A 73 -13.19 2.61 10.64
CA GLY A 73 -12.88 3.58 11.69
C GLY A 73 -13.38 4.99 11.36
N SER A 74 -13.31 5.41 10.10
CA SER A 74 -13.86 6.70 9.66
C SER A 74 -15.38 6.75 9.80
N LEU A 75 -16.06 5.65 9.46
CA LEU A 75 -17.51 5.52 9.64
C LEU A 75 -17.94 5.45 11.12
N ALA A 76 -17.13 4.81 11.97
CA ALA A 76 -17.46 4.65 13.39
C ALA A 76 -17.20 5.92 14.22
N LEU A 77 -16.18 6.71 13.84
CA LEU A 77 -15.75 7.89 14.59
C LEU A 77 -16.19 9.21 13.94
N ASP A 78 -16.86 9.16 12.79
CA ASP A 78 -17.25 10.33 11.97
C ASP A 78 -16.08 11.28 11.62
N LEU A 79 -14.85 10.76 11.66
CA LEU A 79 -13.65 11.51 11.31
C LEU A 79 -13.46 11.60 9.79
N PRO A 80 -12.78 12.65 9.28
CA PRO A 80 -12.41 12.73 7.88
C PRO A 80 -11.64 11.48 7.42
N ALA A 81 -12.07 10.88 6.31
CA ALA A 81 -11.53 9.61 5.82
C ALA A 81 -10.02 9.69 5.50
N GLY A 82 -9.53 10.84 5.03
CA GLY A 82 -8.12 11.02 4.67
C GLY A 82 -7.16 10.73 5.83
N PRO A 83 -7.17 11.51 6.92
CA PRO A 83 -6.37 11.27 8.11
C PRO A 83 -6.55 9.88 8.71
N MET A 84 -7.79 9.36 8.74
CA MET A 84 -8.07 8.06 9.32
C MET A 84 -7.43 6.92 8.53
N LEU A 85 -7.42 7.00 7.19
CA LEU A 85 -6.71 6.05 6.34
C LEU A 85 -5.20 6.11 6.57
N VAL A 86 -4.61 7.31 6.66
CA VAL A 86 -3.17 7.45 6.92
C VAL A 86 -2.80 6.83 8.27
N ALA A 87 -3.61 7.07 9.31
CA ALA A 87 -3.42 6.48 10.62
C ALA A 87 -3.55 4.94 10.60
N SER A 88 -4.55 4.40 9.90
CA SER A 88 -4.72 2.95 9.80
C SER A 88 -3.56 2.28 9.04
N TYR A 89 -3.06 2.90 7.97
CA TYR A 89 -1.85 2.45 7.27
C TYR A 89 -0.64 2.40 8.19
N ALA A 90 -0.43 3.44 9.00
CA ALA A 90 0.69 3.50 9.94
C ALA A 90 0.61 2.40 11.01
N VAL A 91 -0.54 2.27 11.68
CA VAL A 91 -0.76 1.26 12.72
C VAL A 91 -0.59 -0.14 12.16
N MET A 92 -1.19 -0.42 11.00
CA MET A 92 -1.16 -1.77 10.44
C MET A 92 0.22 -2.15 9.91
N SER A 93 0.98 -1.19 9.37
CA SER A 93 2.37 -1.39 8.97
C SER A 93 3.26 -1.78 10.16
N ILE A 94 3.08 -1.12 11.31
CA ILE A 94 3.82 -1.44 12.54
C ILE A 94 3.44 -2.84 13.04
N LEU A 95 2.14 -3.17 13.08
CA LEU A 95 1.67 -4.49 13.51
C LEU A 95 2.20 -5.62 12.61
N PHE A 96 2.14 -5.45 11.29
CA PHE A 96 2.70 -6.42 10.35
C PHE A 96 4.19 -6.58 10.56
N ARG A 97 4.94 -5.48 10.65
CA ARG A 97 6.38 -5.52 10.88
C ARG A 97 6.75 -6.22 12.18
N PHE A 98 5.99 -5.97 13.25
CA PHE A 98 6.19 -6.65 14.53
C PHE A 98 5.94 -8.16 14.41
N PHE A 99 4.84 -8.55 13.74
CA PHE A 99 4.50 -9.96 13.52
C PHE A 99 5.55 -10.69 12.68
N ILE A 100 6.08 -10.02 11.66
CA ILE A 100 7.17 -10.51 10.81
C ILE A 100 8.46 -10.65 11.62
N SER A 101 8.83 -9.64 12.41
CA SER A 101 10.04 -9.67 13.24
C SER A 101 10.03 -10.81 14.26
N LEU A 102 8.87 -11.11 14.86
CA LEU A 102 8.71 -12.27 15.74
C LEU A 102 8.93 -13.60 15.01
N LYS A 103 8.42 -13.71 13.78
CA LYS A 103 8.56 -14.94 12.99
C LYS A 103 9.97 -15.16 12.48
N VAL A 104 10.70 -14.08 12.17
CA VAL A 104 12.11 -14.12 11.75
C VAL A 104 13.02 -14.52 12.91
N LYS A 105 12.69 -14.17 14.17
CA LYS A 105 13.51 -14.55 15.35
C LYS A 105 13.34 -16.04 15.75
N HIS A 106 12.29 -16.71 15.27
CA HIS A 106 11.99 -18.10 15.61
C HIS A 106 12.47 -19.10 14.53
N ASN A 107 13.30 -18.68 13.58
CA ASN A 107 13.90 -19.54 12.56
C ASN A 107 15.42 -19.28 12.50
#